data_AF-A0A2Z7BJZ6-F1
#
_entry.id   AF-A0A2Z7BJZ6-F1
#
_cell.length_a   1.000
_cell.length_b   1.000
_cell.length_c   1.000
_cell.angle_alpha   90.00
_cell.angle_beta   90.00
_cell.angle_gamma   90.00
#
_symmetry.space_group_name_H-M   'P 1'
#
loop_
_entity.id
_entity.type
_entity.pdbx_description
1 polymer ?
#
loop_
_entity_poly.entity_id
_entity_poly.type
_entity_poly.pdbx_seq_one_letter_code
_entity_poly.pdbx_strand_id
1 'polypeptide(L)'
;MITSCSCHVKGLYVRARFTVNPDTVYRMAMRRLNTSAGILEVMGAPLTGTDLRAFVMSGGGITLKDFHPRLRSKRCFLIFPIHGSERKGLVSVEVKKKKGQYDMKLLAVDIPMASGPDQRLFLIGDEEEYRIGGGLISELRDPVIRAMAATKEFEDRDEMEDEEDAARELQEEERKRREEIEKLERNESQ
;
A
#
# COMPACT_ATOMS: atom_id res chain seq x y z
N MET A 1 38.23 -7.73 32.47
CA MET A 1 37.33 -8.62 31.71
C MET A 1 36.11 -7.83 31.26
N ILE A 2 36.04 -7.41 29.99
CA ILE A 2 34.77 -7.27 29.22
C ILE A 2 35.15 -7.39 27.73
N THR A 3 35.22 -8.60 27.21
CA THR A 3 35.30 -8.89 25.77
C THR A 3 33.88 -8.86 25.19
N SER A 4 33.36 -7.68 24.86
CA SER A 4 32.04 -7.56 24.24
C SER A 4 32.11 -7.66 22.70
N CYS A 5 31.65 -8.79 22.17
CA CYS A 5 30.76 -8.86 21.01
C CYS A 5 31.11 -8.11 19.71
N SER A 6 32.25 -8.39 19.07
CA SER A 6 32.50 -7.99 17.67
C SER A 6 31.80 -8.91 16.63
N CYS A 7 31.24 -10.04 17.07
CA CYS A 7 30.55 -11.02 16.21
C CYS A 7 29.16 -10.56 15.72
N HIS A 8 28.47 -9.69 16.46
CA HIS A 8 27.11 -9.26 16.12
C HIS A 8 27.06 -8.33 14.90
N VAL A 9 28.04 -7.44 14.74
CA VAL A 9 28.06 -6.45 13.64
C VAL A 9 28.32 -7.11 12.29
N LYS A 10 29.21 -8.11 12.22
CA LYS A 10 29.50 -8.84 10.97
C LYS A 10 28.31 -9.69 10.51
N GLY A 11 27.62 -10.36 11.45
CA GLY A 11 26.40 -11.12 11.15
C GLY A 11 25.25 -10.24 10.63
N LEU A 12 25.09 -9.05 11.22
CA LEU A 12 24.09 -8.07 10.77
C LEU A 12 24.41 -7.53 9.37
N TYR A 13 25.69 -7.25 9.08
CA TYR A 13 26.12 -6.73 7.78
C TYR A 13 25.92 -7.74 6.64
N VAL A 14 26.18 -9.02 6.89
CA VAL A 14 25.92 -10.09 5.93
C VAL A 14 24.42 -10.26 5.72
N ARG A 15 23.60 -10.31 6.78
CA ARG A 15 22.13 -10.35 6.65
C ARG A 15 21.59 -9.15 5.87
N ALA A 16 22.09 -7.94 6.10
CA ALA A 16 21.63 -6.74 5.40
C ALA A 16 21.90 -6.78 3.89
N ARG A 17 22.97 -7.44 3.44
CA ARG A 17 23.26 -7.59 1.98
C ARG A 17 22.33 -8.59 1.29
N PHE A 18 21.79 -9.57 2.02
CA PHE A 18 20.98 -10.65 1.45
C PHE A 18 19.48 -10.54 1.75
N THR A 19 19.08 -9.81 2.78
CA THR A 19 17.67 -9.57 3.12
C THR A 19 17.10 -8.43 2.29
N VAL A 20 15.93 -8.63 1.70
CA VAL A 20 15.15 -7.57 1.03
C VAL A 20 14.17 -7.02 2.04
N ASN A 21 14.18 -5.69 2.24
CA ASN A 21 13.20 -4.99 3.06
C ASN A 21 12.08 -4.43 2.14
N PRO A 22 10.81 -4.83 2.35
CA PRO A 22 9.68 -4.40 1.51
C PRO A 22 9.35 -2.90 1.66
N ASP A 23 9.52 -2.28 2.83
CA ASP A 23 9.28 -0.85 3.03
C ASP A 23 10.25 0.03 2.25
N THR A 24 11.48 -0.46 2.07
CA THR A 24 12.46 0.22 1.21
C THR A 24 12.04 0.14 -0.24
N VAL A 25 11.54 -1.02 -0.69
CA VAL A 25 11.00 -1.22 -2.04
C VAL A 25 9.79 -0.32 -2.28
N TYR A 26 8.87 -0.26 -1.32
CA TYR A 26 7.70 0.63 -1.36
C TYR A 26 8.11 2.09 -1.51
N ARG A 27 9.03 2.59 -0.68
CA ARG A 27 9.53 3.96 -0.76
C ARG A 27 10.20 4.26 -2.10
N MET A 28 10.95 3.30 -2.65
CA MET A 28 11.56 3.44 -3.98
C MET A 28 10.49 3.48 -5.10
N ALA A 29 9.46 2.64 -5.00
CA ALA A 29 8.35 2.62 -5.95
C ALA A 29 7.57 3.94 -5.92
N MET A 30 7.14 4.39 -4.74
CA MET A 30 6.39 5.65 -4.58
C MET A 30 7.16 6.87 -5.10
N ARG A 31 8.48 6.93 -4.88
CA ARG A 31 9.31 8.01 -5.44
C ARG A 31 9.30 8.01 -6.97
N ARG A 32 9.40 6.83 -7.58
CA ARG A 32 9.38 6.71 -9.05
C ARG A 32 8.02 7.05 -9.64
N LEU A 33 6.93 6.56 -9.03
CA LEU A 33 5.56 6.86 -9.46
C LEU A 33 5.26 8.37 -9.40
N ASN A 34 5.64 9.03 -8.30
CA ASN A 34 5.49 10.49 -8.17
C ASN A 34 6.46 11.33 -9.02
N THR A 35 7.39 10.70 -9.73
CA THR A 35 8.30 11.39 -10.67
C THR A 35 7.84 11.22 -12.13
N SER A 36 7.05 10.18 -12.42
CA SER A 36 6.64 9.86 -13.78
C SER A 36 5.42 10.66 -14.22
N ALA A 37 5.61 11.60 -15.16
CA ALA A 37 4.53 12.44 -15.71
C ALA A 37 3.37 11.61 -16.28
N GLY A 38 3.65 10.56 -17.07
CA GLY A 38 2.58 9.77 -17.70
C GLY A 38 1.64 9.05 -16.72
N ILE A 39 2.11 8.71 -15.51
CA ILE A 39 1.23 8.13 -14.49
C ILE A 39 0.43 9.23 -13.79
N LEU A 40 1.07 10.35 -13.51
CA LEU A 40 0.43 11.52 -12.88
C LEU A 40 -0.65 12.13 -13.77
N GLU A 41 -0.47 12.11 -15.09
CA GLU A 41 -1.48 12.58 -16.05
C GLU A 41 -2.74 11.71 -16.05
N VAL A 42 -2.59 10.40 -15.88
CA VAL A 42 -3.73 9.46 -15.94
C VAL A 42 -4.44 9.32 -14.59
N MET A 43 -3.71 9.43 -13.48
CA MET A 43 -4.25 9.21 -12.14
C MET A 43 -4.53 10.51 -11.37
N GLY A 44 -3.89 11.61 -11.77
CA GLY A 44 -3.89 12.87 -11.05
C GLY A 44 -2.86 12.92 -9.92
N ALA A 45 -2.21 14.08 -9.75
CA ALA A 45 -1.18 14.31 -8.73
C ALA A 45 -1.77 14.96 -7.46
N PRO A 46 -1.24 14.68 -6.26
CA PRO A 46 -0.17 13.73 -5.94
C PRO A 46 -0.67 12.29 -5.79
N LEU A 47 0.20 11.31 -6.01
CA LEU A 47 -0.11 9.91 -5.73
C LEU A 47 0.17 9.61 -4.25
N THR A 48 -0.88 9.20 -3.55
CA THR A 48 -0.83 8.74 -2.18
C THR A 48 -0.98 7.21 -2.15
N GLY A 49 -0.19 6.56 -1.30
CA GLY A 49 -0.32 5.12 -1.09
C GLY A 49 -1.13 4.85 0.17
N THR A 50 -1.78 3.70 0.21
CA THR A 50 -2.53 3.24 1.40
C THR A 50 -1.61 2.47 2.35
N ASP A 51 -2.10 2.24 3.57
CA ASP A 51 -1.43 1.39 4.56
C ASP A 51 -1.47 -0.10 4.20
N LEU A 52 -2.44 -0.51 3.37
CA LEU A 52 -2.53 -1.87 2.86
C LEU A 52 -1.34 -2.18 1.92
N ARG A 53 -0.53 -3.17 2.28
CA ARG A 53 0.60 -3.64 1.46
C ARG A 53 0.71 -5.15 1.60
N ALA A 54 0.75 -5.85 0.48
CA ALA A 54 1.01 -7.28 0.47
C ALA A 54 2.33 -7.55 -0.24
N PHE A 55 3.15 -8.41 0.34
CA PHE A 55 4.42 -8.80 -0.26
C PHE A 55 4.67 -10.29 -0.11
N VAL A 56 5.32 -10.85 -1.12
CA VAL A 56 5.83 -12.22 -1.10
C VAL A 56 7.31 -12.20 -1.45
N MET A 57 8.09 -12.96 -0.70
CA MET A 57 9.50 -13.15 -0.97
C MET A 57 9.70 -14.49 -1.67
N SER A 58 10.39 -14.48 -2.81
CA SER A 58 10.76 -15.70 -3.54
C SER A 58 12.27 -15.88 -3.59
N GLY A 59 12.73 -17.12 -3.39
CA GLY A 59 14.15 -17.48 -3.40
C GLY A 59 14.85 -17.33 -2.04
N GLY A 60 16.18 -17.26 -2.05
CA GLY A 60 17.00 -17.17 -0.82
C GLY A 60 17.49 -18.49 -0.25
N GLY A 61 17.37 -19.60 -0.99
CA GLY A 61 17.94 -20.90 -0.65
C GLY A 61 19.40 -21.05 -1.09
N ILE A 62 20.11 -21.96 -0.43
CA ILE A 62 21.41 -22.47 -0.87
C ILE A 62 21.12 -23.59 -1.86
N THR A 63 21.52 -23.42 -3.12
CA THR A 63 21.41 -24.46 -4.15
C THR A 63 22.79 -24.96 -4.50
N LEU A 64 23.01 -26.26 -4.48
CA LEU A 64 24.23 -26.87 -5.00
C LEU A 64 24.05 -27.05 -6.52
N LYS A 65 24.81 -26.30 -7.31
CA LYS A 65 24.87 -26.51 -8.76
C LYS A 65 26.31 -26.87 -9.10
N ASP A 66 26.51 -28.03 -9.72
CA ASP A 66 27.83 -28.54 -10.10
C ASP A 66 28.81 -28.61 -8.91
N PHE A 67 28.35 -29.10 -7.75
CA PHE A 67 29.10 -29.13 -6.47
C PHE A 67 29.58 -27.76 -5.92
N HIS A 68 29.16 -26.65 -6.52
CA HIS A 68 29.43 -25.32 -6.02
C HIS A 68 28.19 -24.77 -5.29
N PRO A 69 28.30 -24.39 -3.99
CA PRO A 69 27.20 -23.77 -3.27
C PRO A 69 26.93 -22.38 -3.86
N ARG A 70 25.76 -22.21 -4.49
CA ARG A 70 25.28 -20.92 -4.97
C ARG A 70 24.16 -20.41 -4.09
N LEU A 71 24.35 -19.24 -3.52
CA LEU A 71 23.29 -18.53 -2.82
C LEU A 71 22.40 -17.82 -3.84
N ARG A 72 21.12 -18.22 -3.91
CA ARG A 72 20.15 -17.57 -4.80
C ARG A 72 19.77 -16.20 -4.23
N SER A 73 19.84 -15.16 -5.04
CA SER A 73 19.33 -13.83 -4.67
C SER A 73 17.83 -13.88 -4.37
N LYS A 74 17.41 -13.22 -3.30
CA LYS A 74 15.99 -13.03 -2.97
C LYS A 74 15.33 -12.07 -3.96
N ARG A 75 14.12 -12.41 -4.38
CA ARG A 75 13.17 -11.53 -5.08
C ARG A 75 12.06 -11.15 -4.10
N CYS A 76 11.57 -9.93 -4.21
CA CYS A 76 10.41 -9.46 -3.48
C CYS A 76 9.40 -8.96 -4.51
N PHE A 77 8.21 -9.53 -4.42
CA PHE A 77 7.02 -9.09 -5.10
C PHE A 77 6.23 -8.27 -4.09
N LEU A 78 5.89 -7.05 -4.45
CA LEU A 78 5.15 -6.13 -3.60
C LEU A 78 3.96 -5.63 -4.42
N ILE A 79 2.77 -5.71 -3.82
CA ILE A 79 1.53 -5.19 -4.39
C ILE A 79 0.83 -4.31 -3.36
N PHE A 80 0.38 -3.15 -3.81
CA PHE A 80 -0.29 -2.19 -2.94
C PHE A 80 -1.20 -1.27 -3.75
N PRO A 81 -2.33 -0.83 -3.19
CA PRO A 81 -3.16 0.17 -3.82
C PRO A 81 -2.56 1.57 -3.71
N ILE A 82 -2.83 2.37 -4.74
CA ILE A 82 -2.51 3.78 -4.80
C ILE A 82 -3.74 4.58 -5.17
N HIS A 83 -3.75 5.82 -4.70
CA HIS A 83 -4.81 6.78 -4.90
C HIS A 83 -4.20 8.02 -5.55
N GLY A 84 -4.72 8.40 -6.72
CA GLY A 84 -4.53 9.73 -7.29
C GLY A 84 -5.77 10.57 -7.08
N SER A 85 -5.70 11.85 -7.45
CA SER A 85 -6.84 12.77 -7.32
C SER A 85 -8.01 12.40 -8.23
N GLU A 86 -7.75 11.72 -9.35
CA GLU A 86 -8.78 11.33 -10.33
C GLU A 86 -9.14 9.85 -10.24
N ARG A 87 -8.15 8.97 -10.01
CA ARG A 87 -8.33 7.51 -10.11
C ARG A 87 -7.59 6.75 -9.03
N LYS A 88 -8.14 5.60 -8.66
CA LYS A 88 -7.48 4.57 -7.85
C LYS A 88 -6.77 3.58 -8.76
N GLY A 89 -5.71 2.93 -8.26
CA GLY A 89 -4.98 1.91 -9.02
C GLY A 89 -4.26 0.92 -8.12
N LEU A 90 -3.75 -0.15 -8.72
CA LEU A 90 -3.02 -1.21 -8.04
C LEU A 90 -1.60 -1.29 -8.60
N VAL A 91 -0.60 -1.15 -7.74
CA VAL A 91 0.80 -1.18 -8.16
C VAL A 91 1.36 -2.58 -7.97
N SER A 92 1.98 -3.11 -9.01
CA SER A 92 2.75 -4.35 -8.97
C SER A 92 4.24 -4.05 -9.11
N VAL A 93 5.04 -4.49 -8.14
CA VAL A 93 6.48 -4.25 -8.11
C VAL A 93 7.23 -5.57 -7.96
N GLU A 94 8.24 -5.77 -8.79
CA GLU A 94 9.21 -6.85 -8.61
C GLU A 94 10.61 -6.26 -8.41
N VAL A 95 11.26 -6.66 -7.32
CA VAL A 95 12.64 -6.27 -7.04
C VAL A 95 13.50 -7.47 -6.70
N LYS A 96 14.70 -7.51 -7.29
CA LYS A 96 15.73 -8.50 -6.98
C LYS A 96 16.92 -7.81 -6.32
N LYS A 97 17.44 -8.38 -5.22
CA LYS A 97 18.64 -7.82 -4.58
C LYS A 97 19.90 -8.51 -5.09
N LYS A 98 20.79 -7.74 -5.72
CA LYS A 98 22.06 -8.21 -6.27
C LYS A 98 23.22 -7.44 -5.62
N LYS A 99 24.16 -8.16 -4.99
CA LYS A 99 25.38 -7.60 -4.36
C LYS A 99 25.12 -6.44 -3.36
N GLY A 100 23.92 -6.34 -2.81
CA GLY A 100 23.48 -5.29 -1.89
C GLY A 100 22.66 -4.16 -2.53
N GLN A 101 22.54 -4.12 -3.86
CA GLN A 101 21.73 -3.15 -4.58
C GLN A 101 20.35 -3.73 -4.94
N TYR A 102 19.34 -2.87 -4.95
CA TYR A 102 17.97 -3.19 -5.37
C TYR A 102 17.86 -3.00 -6.88
N ASP A 103 17.65 -4.11 -7.60
CA ASP A 103 17.44 -4.15 -9.05
C ASP A 103 15.94 -4.34 -9.29
N MET A 104 15.24 -3.24 -9.55
CA MET A 104 13.80 -3.24 -9.84
C MET A 104 13.59 -3.79 -11.25
N LYS A 105 12.87 -4.92 -11.32
CA LYS A 105 12.60 -5.65 -12.56
C LYS A 105 11.29 -5.24 -13.19
N LEU A 106 10.30 -4.95 -12.35
CA LEU A 106 8.96 -4.58 -12.77
C LEU A 106 8.45 -3.45 -11.87
N LEU A 107 7.83 -2.45 -12.49
CA LEU A 107 7.00 -1.44 -11.84
C LEU A 107 5.86 -1.12 -12.79
N ALA A 108 4.69 -1.69 -12.48
CA ALA A 108 3.48 -1.54 -13.27
C ALA A 108 2.33 -1.01 -12.40
N VAL A 109 1.42 -0.27 -13.01
CA VAL A 109 0.20 0.25 -12.39
C VAL A 109 -1.00 -0.23 -13.17
N ASP A 110 -1.91 -0.91 -12.50
CA ASP A 110 -3.21 -1.33 -13.03
C ASP A 110 -4.27 -0.33 -12.62
N ILE A 111 -4.87 0.34 -13.61
CA ILE A 111 -5.92 1.33 -13.41
C ILE A 111 -7.24 0.71 -13.88
N PRO A 112 -8.18 0.41 -12.97
CA PRO A 112 -9.50 -0.06 -13.35
C PRO A 112 -10.23 1.05 -14.12
N MET A 113 -10.73 0.71 -15.31
CA MET A 113 -11.47 1.62 -16.17
C MET A 113 -12.97 1.45 -15.92
N ALA A 114 -13.73 2.56 -15.91
CA ALA A 114 -15.18 2.52 -15.73
C ALA A 114 -15.91 1.78 -16.88
N SER A 115 -15.37 1.84 -18.10
CA SER A 115 -15.82 1.03 -19.22
C SER A 115 -14.62 0.51 -20.02
N GLY A 116 -14.49 -0.82 -20.12
CA GLY A 116 -13.43 -1.48 -20.86
C GLY A 116 -12.47 -2.28 -19.96
N PRO A 117 -11.45 -2.91 -20.55
CA PRO A 117 -10.45 -3.64 -19.79
C PRO A 117 -9.58 -2.68 -18.95
N ASP A 118 -9.09 -3.17 -17.81
CA ASP A 118 -8.11 -2.46 -16.98
C ASP A 118 -6.94 -1.97 -17.84
N GLN A 119 -6.54 -0.71 -17.65
CA GLN A 119 -5.37 -0.15 -18.31
C GLN A 119 -4.14 -0.43 -17.45
N ARG A 120 -3.17 -1.17 -18.00
CA ARG A 120 -1.87 -1.41 -17.36
C ARG A 120 -0.81 -0.47 -17.93
N LEU A 121 -0.19 0.31 -17.06
CA LEU A 121 0.92 1.20 -17.39
C LEU A 121 2.21 0.64 -16.82
N PHE A 122 3.22 0.43 -17.67
CA PHE A 122 4.54 -0.02 -17.26
C PHE A 122 5.50 1.16 -17.18
N LEU A 123 6.05 1.41 -16.00
CA LEU A 123 7.16 2.35 -15.85
C LEU A 123 8.52 1.65 -16.05
N ILE A 124 8.62 0.40 -15.58
CA ILE A 124 9.83 -0.43 -15.70
C ILE A 124 9.40 -1.87 -15.96
N GLY A 125 10.10 -2.51 -16.90
CA GLY A 125 9.78 -3.85 -17.39
C GLY A 125 8.68 -3.82 -18.44
N ASP A 126 8.23 -5.01 -18.81
CA ASP A 126 7.21 -5.24 -19.82
C ASP A 126 6.15 -6.27 -19.38
N GLU A 127 5.28 -6.64 -20.32
CA GLU A 127 4.24 -7.62 -20.08
C GLU A 127 4.78 -9.06 -19.92
N GLU A 128 5.93 -9.40 -20.53
CA GLU A 128 6.55 -10.70 -20.33
C GLU A 128 7.10 -10.82 -18.90
N GLU A 129 7.79 -9.81 -18.40
CA GLU A 129 8.26 -9.78 -17.01
C GLU A 129 7.10 -9.80 -16.01
N TYR A 130 6.02 -9.09 -16.32
CA TYR A 130 4.79 -9.17 -15.55
C TYR A 130 4.22 -10.59 -15.53
N ARG A 131 4.19 -11.28 -16.69
CA ARG A 131 3.65 -12.65 -16.79
C ARG A 131 4.55 -13.67 -16.09
N ILE A 132 5.88 -13.52 -16.18
CA ILE A 132 6.86 -14.39 -15.53
C ILE A 132 6.83 -14.22 -14.00
N GLY A 133 6.70 -12.99 -13.51
CA GLY A 133 6.42 -12.70 -12.09
C GLY A 133 4.97 -13.00 -11.70
N GLY A 134 4.11 -13.21 -12.69
CA GLY A 134 2.66 -13.19 -12.63
C GLY A 134 2.05 -14.24 -11.72
N GLY A 135 2.66 -15.42 -11.57
CA GLY A 135 2.11 -16.45 -10.69
C GLY A 135 1.97 -15.99 -9.23
N LEU A 136 2.99 -15.32 -8.69
CA LEU A 136 2.95 -14.82 -7.31
C LEU A 136 2.19 -13.49 -7.20
N ILE A 137 2.23 -12.66 -8.26
CA ILE A 137 1.51 -11.38 -8.28
C ILE A 137 -0.01 -11.63 -8.37
N SER A 138 -0.45 -12.60 -9.16
CA SER A 138 -1.86 -12.98 -9.29
C SER A 138 -2.43 -13.52 -7.98
N GLU A 139 -1.65 -14.33 -7.25
CA GLU A 139 -2.06 -14.86 -5.94
C GLU A 139 -2.33 -13.75 -4.91
N LEU A 140 -1.61 -12.62 -5.00
CA LEU A 140 -1.77 -11.50 -4.08
C LEU A 140 -2.83 -10.48 -4.53
N ARG A 141 -3.24 -10.50 -5.80
CA ARG A 141 -4.19 -9.52 -6.34
C ARG A 141 -5.55 -9.62 -5.67
N ASP A 142 -6.14 -10.81 -5.67
CA ASP A 142 -7.52 -11.00 -5.18
C ASP A 142 -7.68 -10.76 -3.67
N PRO A 143 -6.74 -11.19 -2.80
CA PRO A 143 -6.79 -10.83 -1.39
C PRO A 143 -6.71 -9.32 -1.16
N VAL A 144 -5.88 -8.61 -1.92
CA VAL A 144 -5.73 -7.15 -1.78
C VAL A 144 -6.99 -6.43 -2.23
N ILE A 145 -7.58 -6.81 -3.36
CA ILE A 145 -8.84 -6.20 -3.84
C ILE A 145 -9.97 -6.42 -2.83
N ARG A 146 -10.08 -7.63 -2.27
CA ARG A 146 -11.08 -7.91 -1.21
C ARG A 146 -10.85 -7.07 0.04
N ALA A 147 -9.60 -6.94 0.48
CA ALA A 147 -9.27 -6.10 1.62
C ALA A 147 -9.61 -4.62 1.37
N MET A 148 -9.35 -4.11 0.16
CA MET A 148 -9.74 -2.75 -0.21
C MET A 148 -11.27 -2.54 -0.20
N ALA A 149 -12.03 -3.51 -0.71
CA ALA A 149 -13.49 -3.44 -0.70
C ALA A 149 -14.03 -3.42 0.74
N ALA A 150 -13.50 -4.29 1.60
CA ALA A 150 -13.87 -4.31 3.01
C ALA A 150 -13.54 -3.00 3.73
N THR A 151 -12.34 -2.42 3.51
CA THR A 151 -11.98 -1.12 4.09
C THR A 151 -12.96 -0.04 3.69
N LYS A 152 -13.37 0.00 2.41
CA LYS A 152 -14.36 0.97 1.95
C LYS A 152 -15.73 0.78 2.61
N GLU A 153 -16.19 -0.46 2.76
CA GLU A 153 -17.47 -0.74 3.43
C GLU A 153 -17.47 -0.30 4.90
N PHE A 154 -16.32 -0.36 5.58
CA PHE A 154 -16.18 0.19 6.92
C PHE A 154 -16.19 1.72 6.91
N GLU A 155 -15.45 2.36 6.01
CA GLU A 155 -15.45 3.83 5.86
C GLU A 155 -16.85 4.38 5.58
N ASP A 156 -17.57 3.79 4.61
CA ASP A 156 -18.94 4.21 4.23
C ASP A 156 -19.93 4.05 5.41
N ARG A 157 -19.69 3.07 6.29
CA ARG A 157 -20.53 2.83 7.47
C ARG A 157 -20.23 3.81 8.60
N ASP A 158 -18.95 4.06 8.87
CA ASP A 158 -18.52 5.02 9.90
C ASP A 158 -19.04 6.43 9.55
N GLU A 159 -19.02 6.83 8.28
CA GLU A 159 -19.61 8.11 7.81
C GLU A 159 -21.11 8.20 8.12
N MET A 160 -21.86 7.11 7.94
CA MET A 160 -23.30 7.08 8.22
C MET A 160 -23.57 7.19 9.73
N GLU A 161 -22.78 6.49 10.56
CA GLU A 161 -22.90 6.56 12.01
C GLU A 161 -22.57 7.97 12.53
N ASP A 162 -21.54 8.63 11.99
CA ASP A 162 -21.18 10.02 12.31
C ASP A 162 -22.28 11.02 11.91
N GLU A 163 -22.91 10.85 10.74
CA GLU A 163 -24.04 11.68 10.31
C GLU A 163 -25.28 11.51 11.21
N GLU A 164 -25.59 10.27 11.61
CA GLU A 164 -26.69 9.97 12.53
C GLU A 164 -26.46 10.53 13.94
N ASP A 165 -25.23 10.49 14.43
CA ASP A 165 -24.84 11.06 15.71
C ASP A 165 -24.90 12.59 15.67
N ALA A 166 -24.37 13.22 14.61
CA ALA A 166 -24.46 14.66 14.42
C ALA A 166 -25.93 15.15 14.32
N ALA A 167 -26.79 14.40 13.62
CA ALA A 167 -28.21 14.71 13.54
C ALA A 167 -28.92 14.61 14.91
N ARG A 168 -28.56 13.61 15.72
CA ARG A 168 -29.09 13.46 17.09
C ARG A 168 -28.63 14.59 18.00
N GLU A 169 -27.35 14.97 17.94
CA GLU A 169 -26.82 16.09 18.73
C GLU A 169 -27.54 17.40 18.40
N LEU A 170 -27.74 17.71 17.11
CA LEU A 170 -28.49 18.89 16.67
C LEU A 170 -29.94 18.89 17.20
N GLN A 171 -30.63 17.74 17.15
CA GLN A 171 -31.99 17.62 17.68
C GLN A 171 -32.04 17.83 19.21
N GLU A 172 -31.06 17.31 19.94
CA GLU A 172 -30.96 17.52 21.38
C GLU A 172 -30.67 18.98 21.74
N GLU A 173 -29.79 19.65 20.99
CA GLU A 173 -29.53 21.08 21.15
C GLU A 173 -30.77 21.92 20.84
N GLU A 174 -31.49 21.64 19.77
CA GLU A 174 -32.76 22.32 19.46
C GLU A 174 -33.80 22.09 20.56
N ARG A 175 -33.91 20.88 21.10
CA ARG A 175 -34.82 20.56 22.21
C ARG A 175 -34.45 21.35 23.46
N LYS A 176 -33.17 21.36 23.86
CA LYS A 176 -32.68 22.14 25.00
C LYS A 176 -32.95 23.64 24.81
N ARG A 177 -32.71 24.16 23.59
CA ARG A 177 -32.96 25.57 23.26
C ARG A 177 -34.44 25.94 23.37
N ARG A 178 -35.35 25.08 22.90
CA ARG A 178 -36.80 25.26 23.09
C ARG A 178 -37.19 25.26 24.56
N GLU A 179 -36.69 24.29 25.34
CA GLU A 179 -36.96 24.19 26.77
C GLU A 179 -36.44 25.43 27.55
N GLU A 180 -35.30 26.00 27.15
CA GLU A 180 -34.78 27.24 27.73
C GLU A 180 -35.67 28.44 27.43
N ILE A 181 -36.13 28.59 26.19
CA ILE A 181 -37.05 29.65 25.78
C ILE A 181 -38.37 29.55 26.56
N GLU A 182 -38.97 28.37 26.66
CA GLU A 182 -40.20 28.15 27.43
C GLU A 182 -40.05 28.49 28.92
N LYS A 183 -38.88 28.19 29.52
CA LYS A 183 -38.59 28.56 30.93
C LYS A 183 -38.48 30.07 31.11
N LEU A 184 -37.88 30.78 30.15
CA LEU A 184 -37.77 32.24 30.19
C LEU A 184 -39.14 32.91 30.06
N GLU A 185 -39.97 32.48 29.09
CA GLU A 185 -41.33 33.02 28.90
C GLU A 185 -42.23 32.80 30.13
N ARG A 186 -42.10 31.64 30.79
CA ARG A 186 -42.87 31.33 32.00
C ARG A 186 -42.43 32.15 33.22
N ASN A 187 -41.18 32.56 33.29
CA ASN A 187 -40.66 33.43 34.35
C ASN A 187 -41.00 34.92 34.12
N GLU A 188 -41.17 35.37 32.87
CA GLU A 188 -41.58 36.75 32.55
C GLU A 188 -43.09 37.01 32.75
N SER A 189 -43.90 35.96 32.87
CA SER A 189 -45.36 36.04 33.02
C SER A 189 -45.86 35.89 34.47
N GLN A 190 -44.97 35.99 35.47
CA GLN A 190 -45.26 36.13 36.90
C GLN A 190 -44.85 37.51 37.43
#